data_AF-A0AAN8H477-F1
#
_entry.id   AF-A0AAN8H477-F1
#
_cell.length_a   1.000
_cell.length_b   1.000
_cell.length_c   1.000
_cell.angle_alpha   90.00
_cell.angle_beta   90.00
_cell.angle_gamma   90.00
#
_symmetry.space_group_name_H-M   'P 1'
#
loop_
_entity.id
_entity.type
_entity.pdbx_description
1 polymer ?
#
loop_
_entity_poly.entity_id
_entity_poly.type
_entity_poly.pdbx_seq_one_letter_code
_entity_poly.pdbx_strand_id
1 'polypeptide(L)'
;MQEATRPPTPPVVRKFRSSTHPEPGAVRVHQGKANDPDVASTLVHGISTKTSLTVSSVLNPPQKTMFQQKLQELSEAAYTSSKAPVGRSHDQHVGLPRWTTDKTTYGVKTNRGLDVHEIINPSKTAEELEREAQEGHESYIRSHNAYFVGERIDRKYDMGHYSKDSRFGILTPHFNDGHTIGKTLHWLGETKKFYNPETVWKRSGNRETMLPQTGKTKNLRGITLNLPPDHTFGKLLQPDEFDVGALLYSTEPDEYIKDETDCAAWSAHCNTT
;
A
#
# COMPACT_ATOMS: atom_id res chain seq x y z
N MET A 1 -99.78 139.90 24.62
CA MET A 1 -99.56 140.19 23.18
C MET A 1 -100.14 139.04 22.40
N GLN A 2 -101.15 139.27 21.57
CA GLN A 2 -101.71 138.23 20.69
C GLN A 2 -100.81 138.10 19.46
N GLU A 3 -100.18 136.95 19.30
CA GLU A 3 -99.41 136.62 18.11
C GLU A 3 -100.38 136.31 16.97
N ALA A 4 -100.30 137.08 15.89
CA ALA A 4 -101.19 136.93 14.75
C ALA A 4 -100.93 135.59 14.05
N THR A 5 -101.95 134.74 13.97
CA THR A 5 -101.90 133.45 13.27
C THR A 5 -101.62 133.68 11.78
N ARG A 6 -100.39 133.38 11.34
CA ARG A 6 -100.02 133.52 9.92
C ARG A 6 -100.60 132.37 9.10
N PRO A 7 -101.07 132.63 7.87
CA PRO A 7 -101.61 131.56 7.02
C PRO A 7 -100.52 130.53 6.67
N PRO A 8 -100.87 129.23 6.59
CA PRO A 8 -99.92 128.18 6.25
C PRO A 8 -99.37 128.37 4.84
N THR A 9 -98.10 128.03 4.65
CA THR A 9 -97.45 128.16 3.33
C THR A 9 -98.06 127.16 2.35
N PRO A 10 -98.42 127.59 1.12
CA PRO A 10 -98.97 126.70 0.11
C PRO A 10 -98.02 125.54 -0.19
N PRO A 11 -98.52 124.30 -0.38
CA PRO A 11 -97.69 123.11 -0.55
C PRO A 11 -96.77 123.19 -1.78
N VAL A 12 -97.20 123.88 -2.84
CA VAL A 12 -96.42 124.08 -4.08
C VAL A 12 -95.16 124.93 -3.84
N VAL A 13 -95.25 125.94 -2.97
CA VAL A 13 -94.16 126.87 -2.66
C VAL A 13 -93.31 126.38 -1.47
N ARG A 14 -93.86 125.46 -0.67
CA ARG A 14 -93.23 124.92 0.54
C ARG A 14 -91.83 124.36 0.28
N LYS A 15 -91.59 123.70 -0.85
CA LYS A 15 -90.27 123.15 -1.24
C LYS A 15 -89.18 124.22 -1.43
N PHE A 16 -89.55 125.40 -1.95
CA PHE A 16 -88.62 126.52 -2.14
C PHE A 16 -88.29 127.15 -0.78
N ARG A 17 -89.32 127.31 0.06
CA ARG A 17 -89.15 127.85 1.42
C ARG A 17 -88.32 126.92 2.32
N SER A 18 -88.60 125.61 2.30
CA SER A 18 -87.88 124.60 3.10
C SER A 18 -86.43 124.42 2.65
N SER A 19 -86.12 124.71 1.37
CA SER A 19 -84.75 124.71 0.87
C SER A 19 -83.92 125.87 1.43
N THR A 20 -84.52 127.04 1.71
CA THR A 20 -83.81 128.22 2.24
C THR A 20 -83.86 128.29 3.77
N HIS A 21 -85.02 127.95 4.35
CA HIS A 21 -85.30 128.00 5.78
C HIS A 21 -86.04 126.71 6.20
N PRO A 22 -85.32 125.61 6.45
CA PRO A 22 -85.92 124.37 6.94
C PRO A 22 -86.47 124.56 8.36
N GLU A 23 -87.42 123.71 8.75
CA GLU A 23 -87.88 123.65 10.13
C GLU A 23 -86.76 123.13 11.05
N PRO A 24 -86.76 123.52 12.34
CA PRO A 24 -85.76 123.04 13.29
C PRO A 24 -85.70 121.50 13.30
N GLY A 25 -84.51 120.94 13.05
CA GLY A 25 -84.28 119.48 12.99
C GLY A 25 -84.56 118.82 11.63
N ALA A 26 -85.11 119.54 10.66
CA ALA A 26 -85.33 119.02 9.31
C ALA A 26 -84.06 119.13 8.42
N VAL A 27 -83.79 118.09 7.63
CA VAL A 27 -82.68 118.11 6.65
C VAL A 27 -83.02 119.07 5.51
N ARG A 28 -82.10 119.97 5.19
CA ARG A 28 -82.25 120.90 4.08
C ARG A 28 -82.06 120.16 2.75
N VAL A 29 -83.15 119.94 2.02
CA VAL A 29 -83.16 119.28 0.70
C VAL A 29 -83.26 120.33 -0.41
N HIS A 30 -82.51 120.15 -1.50
CA HIS A 30 -82.57 121.03 -2.67
C HIS A 30 -83.96 121.00 -3.33
N GLN A 31 -84.47 122.17 -3.74
CA GLN A 31 -85.83 122.34 -4.31
C GLN A 31 -86.17 121.40 -5.49
N GLY A 32 -85.16 121.00 -6.28
CA GLY A 32 -85.33 120.06 -7.39
C GLY A 32 -85.51 118.60 -6.96
N LYS A 33 -85.01 118.22 -5.77
CA LYS A 33 -85.05 116.87 -5.21
C LYS A 33 -86.10 116.70 -4.10
N ALA A 34 -86.77 117.78 -3.69
CA ALA A 34 -87.68 117.78 -2.54
C ALA A 34 -88.91 116.86 -2.71
N ASN A 35 -89.24 116.47 -3.94
CA ASN A 35 -90.33 115.54 -4.25
C ASN A 35 -89.84 114.13 -4.62
N ASP A 36 -88.53 113.90 -4.64
CA ASP A 36 -87.96 112.60 -4.98
C ASP A 36 -88.03 111.66 -3.77
N PRO A 37 -88.25 110.35 -3.98
CA PRO A 37 -88.21 109.39 -2.88
C PRO A 37 -86.82 109.36 -2.24
N ASP A 38 -86.78 109.22 -0.92
CA ASP A 38 -85.52 109.10 -0.18
C ASP A 38 -84.94 107.68 -0.33
N VAL A 39 -84.28 107.43 -1.47
CA VAL A 39 -83.64 106.14 -1.75
C VAL A 39 -82.36 105.97 -0.92
N ALA A 40 -81.72 107.07 -0.50
CA ALA A 40 -80.45 107.03 0.22
C ALA A 40 -80.60 106.39 1.62
N SER A 41 -81.71 106.63 2.32
CA SER A 41 -81.95 106.02 3.63
C SER A 41 -82.18 104.50 3.59
N THR A 42 -82.51 103.94 2.43
CA THR A 42 -82.71 102.49 2.26
C THR A 42 -81.47 101.75 1.76
N LEU A 43 -80.47 102.48 1.25
CA LEU A 43 -79.24 101.92 0.73
C LEU A 43 -78.14 101.92 1.80
N VAL A 44 -77.48 100.78 1.99
CA VAL A 44 -76.24 100.70 2.77
C VAL A 44 -75.09 101.16 1.87
N HIS A 45 -74.51 102.32 2.17
CA HIS A 45 -73.36 102.84 1.43
C HIS A 45 -72.06 102.14 1.86
N GLY A 46 -71.21 101.77 0.90
CA GLY A 46 -69.92 101.13 1.14
C GLY A 46 -69.65 99.94 0.22
N ILE A 47 -68.40 99.46 0.19
CA ILE A 47 -68.00 98.27 -0.59
C ILE A 47 -68.23 97.04 0.29
N SER A 48 -69.25 96.25 -0.04
CA SER A 48 -69.42 94.92 0.55
C SER A 48 -68.46 93.94 -0.12
N THR A 49 -67.38 93.59 0.57
CA THR A 49 -66.46 92.54 0.10
C THR A 49 -67.08 91.17 0.34
N LYS A 50 -66.96 90.27 -0.64
CA LYS A 50 -67.31 88.86 -0.44
C LYS A 50 -66.47 88.29 0.71
N THR A 51 -67.08 87.45 1.53
CA THR A 51 -66.38 86.76 2.62
C THR A 51 -65.22 85.93 2.04
N SER A 52 -64.05 86.05 2.66
CA SER A 52 -62.89 85.21 2.33
C SER A 52 -63.13 83.76 2.75
N LEU A 53 -62.27 82.85 2.29
CA LEU A 53 -62.27 81.48 2.78
C LEU A 53 -62.20 81.47 4.30
N THR A 54 -63.04 80.64 4.92
CA THR A 54 -63.07 80.47 6.37
C THR A 54 -61.76 79.84 6.82
N VAL A 55 -61.10 80.42 7.83
CA VAL A 55 -59.83 79.89 8.39
C VAL A 55 -59.92 78.40 8.73
N SER A 56 -61.09 77.96 9.20
CA SER A 56 -61.38 76.56 9.53
C SER A 56 -61.17 75.61 8.33
N SER A 57 -61.58 75.98 7.12
CA SER A 57 -61.41 75.10 5.94
C SER A 57 -59.96 75.04 5.44
N VAL A 58 -59.12 76.01 5.83
CA VAL A 58 -57.69 76.03 5.52
C VAL A 58 -56.92 75.18 6.53
N LEU A 59 -57.22 75.33 7.83
CA LEU A 59 -56.53 74.58 8.89
C LEU A 59 -56.95 73.11 8.91
N ASN A 60 -58.25 72.85 8.74
CA ASN A 60 -58.85 71.53 8.81
C ASN A 60 -59.59 71.25 7.51
N PRO A 61 -58.89 70.81 6.45
CA PRO A 61 -59.55 70.42 5.22
C PRO A 61 -60.55 69.29 5.48
N PRO A 62 -61.63 69.21 4.69
CA PRO A 62 -62.61 68.15 4.84
C PRO A 62 -61.96 66.78 4.68
N GLN A 63 -62.43 65.81 5.47
CA GLN A 63 -61.95 64.44 5.38
C GLN A 63 -62.24 63.88 3.98
N LYS A 64 -61.22 63.30 3.36
CA LYS A 64 -61.34 62.67 2.05
C LYS A 64 -62.18 61.40 2.16
N THR A 65 -63.03 61.16 1.19
CA THR A 65 -63.72 59.88 1.08
C THR A 65 -62.72 58.78 0.71
N MET A 66 -63.04 57.51 1.00
CA MET A 66 -62.18 56.37 0.65
C MET A 66 -61.84 56.34 -0.85
N PHE A 67 -62.80 56.73 -1.70
CA PHE A 67 -62.59 56.82 -3.15
C PHE A 67 -61.60 57.93 -3.52
N GLN A 68 -61.76 59.13 -2.95
CA GLN A 68 -60.83 60.24 -3.19
C GLN A 68 -59.42 59.92 -2.70
N GLN A 69 -59.31 59.23 -1.56
CA GLN A 69 -58.02 58.79 -1.03
C GLN A 69 -57.35 57.78 -1.97
N LYS A 70 -58.10 56.83 -2.53
CA LYS A 70 -57.57 55.87 -3.51
C LYS A 70 -57.13 56.52 -4.82
N LEU A 71 -57.90 57.48 -5.32
CA LEU A 71 -57.50 58.26 -6.50
C LEU A 71 -56.22 59.07 -6.25
N GLN A 72 -56.11 59.68 -5.07
CA GLN A 72 -54.91 60.41 -4.69
C GLN A 72 -53.70 59.47 -4.61
N GLU A 73 -53.83 58.30 -3.97
CA GLU A 73 -52.78 57.28 -3.88
C GLU A 73 -52.30 56.85 -5.28
N LEU A 74 -53.21 56.66 -6.23
CA LEU A 74 -52.87 56.35 -7.62
C LEU A 74 -52.14 57.52 -8.32
N SER A 75 -52.58 58.76 -8.09
CA SER A 75 -51.92 59.94 -8.65
C SER A 75 -50.51 60.16 -8.07
N GLU A 76 -50.32 59.79 -6.81
CA GLU A 76 -49.08 59.97 -6.06
C GLU A 76 -48.11 58.80 -6.24
N ALA A 77 -48.55 57.67 -6.79
CA ALA A 77 -47.73 56.49 -7.04
C ALA A 77 -46.48 56.80 -7.88
N ALA A 78 -46.55 57.81 -8.76
CA ALA A 78 -45.44 58.25 -9.59
C ALA A 78 -44.33 59.01 -8.84
N TYR A 79 -44.61 59.54 -7.63
CA TYR A 79 -43.61 60.29 -6.87
C TYR A 79 -42.51 59.38 -6.32
N THR A 80 -41.33 59.95 -6.10
CA THR A 80 -40.22 59.22 -5.46
C THR A 80 -40.50 58.89 -3.99
N SER A 81 -41.30 59.72 -3.31
CA SER A 81 -41.75 59.49 -1.92
C SER A 81 -42.64 58.26 -1.77
N SER A 82 -43.38 57.86 -2.83
CA SER A 82 -44.21 56.64 -2.81
C SER A 82 -43.37 55.37 -2.63
N LYS A 83 -42.06 55.44 -2.92
CA LYS A 83 -41.11 54.35 -2.69
C LYS A 83 -40.79 54.11 -1.22
N ALA A 84 -41.22 54.99 -0.32
CA ALA A 84 -41.02 54.87 1.13
C ALA A 84 -42.38 54.77 1.86
N PRO A 85 -43.15 53.69 1.68
CA PRO A 85 -44.42 53.53 2.37
C PRO A 85 -44.21 53.40 3.89
N VAL A 86 -45.09 54.01 4.67
CA VAL A 86 -45.02 53.93 6.13
C VAL A 86 -45.36 52.51 6.58
N GLY A 87 -44.47 51.91 7.39
CA GLY A 87 -44.66 50.58 7.97
C GLY A 87 -44.46 49.40 7.00
N ARG A 88 -43.97 49.66 5.78
CA ARG A 88 -43.63 48.61 4.80
C ARG A 88 -42.31 48.92 4.11
N SER A 89 -41.64 47.91 3.57
CA SER A 89 -40.51 48.12 2.67
C SER A 89 -40.99 48.57 1.30
N HIS A 90 -40.08 49.18 0.53
CA HIS A 90 -40.30 49.44 -0.89
C HIS A 90 -40.53 48.10 -1.63
N ASP A 91 -41.52 48.07 -2.50
CA ASP A 91 -41.75 46.93 -3.39
C ASP A 91 -40.67 46.91 -4.49
N GLN A 92 -39.83 45.87 -4.48
CA GLN A 92 -38.76 45.65 -5.45
C GLN A 92 -39.02 44.44 -6.37
N HIS A 93 -40.24 43.89 -6.38
CA HIS A 93 -40.57 42.68 -7.16
C HIS A 93 -40.29 42.82 -8.66
N VAL A 94 -40.35 44.04 -9.22
CA VAL A 94 -40.07 44.33 -10.64
C VAL A 94 -38.64 43.93 -11.04
N GLY A 95 -37.68 43.98 -10.12
CA GLY A 95 -36.27 43.65 -10.39
C GLY A 95 -35.88 42.21 -10.05
N LEU A 96 -36.77 41.42 -9.47
CA LEU A 96 -36.46 40.07 -9.01
C LEU A 96 -36.66 39.04 -10.14
N PRO A 97 -35.81 37.99 -10.21
CA PRO A 97 -36.04 36.88 -11.13
C PRO A 97 -37.40 36.23 -10.90
N ARG A 98 -38.07 35.79 -11.97
CA ARG A 98 -39.42 35.19 -11.93
C ARG A 98 -39.55 33.97 -11.01
N TRP A 99 -38.46 33.26 -10.73
CA TRP A 99 -38.44 32.10 -9.82
C TRP A 99 -38.44 32.49 -8.34
N THR A 100 -38.25 33.77 -8.03
CA THR A 100 -38.18 34.30 -6.67
C THR A 100 -39.59 34.40 -6.08
N THR A 101 -39.95 33.41 -5.28
CA THR A 101 -41.22 33.34 -4.54
C THR A 101 -40.95 33.53 -3.05
N ASP A 102 -41.98 33.82 -2.25
CA ASP A 102 -41.89 33.95 -0.78
C ASP A 102 -41.28 32.73 -0.06
N LYS A 103 -41.28 31.56 -0.71
CA LYS A 103 -40.69 30.30 -0.20
C LYS A 103 -39.23 30.11 -0.58
N THR A 104 -38.66 30.99 -1.40
CA THR A 104 -37.28 30.87 -1.84
C THR A 104 -36.34 31.32 -0.74
N THR A 105 -35.37 30.49 -0.40
CA THR A 105 -34.30 30.84 0.54
C THR A 105 -33.13 31.40 -0.26
N TYR A 106 -32.70 32.61 0.09
CA TYR A 106 -31.51 33.22 -0.47
C TYR A 106 -30.24 32.69 0.21
N GLY A 107 -29.12 32.78 -0.49
CA GLY A 107 -27.82 32.30 -0.01
C GLY A 107 -27.30 31.09 -0.80
N VAL A 108 -26.06 30.71 -0.52
CA VAL A 108 -25.42 29.56 -1.17
C VAL A 108 -25.77 28.31 -0.38
N LYS A 109 -26.43 27.35 -1.03
CA LYS A 109 -26.70 26.05 -0.42
C LYS A 109 -25.38 25.30 -0.23
N THR A 110 -25.09 24.89 1.00
CA THR A 110 -24.00 23.96 1.27
C THR A 110 -24.41 22.57 0.82
N ASN A 111 -23.85 22.12 -0.29
CA ASN A 111 -23.99 20.74 -0.72
C ASN A 111 -23.32 19.84 0.31
N ARG A 112 -24.04 18.87 0.85
CA ARG A 112 -23.44 17.84 1.71
C ARG A 112 -22.48 17.04 0.84
N GLY A 113 -21.22 16.96 1.24
CA GLY A 113 -20.22 16.12 0.58
C GLY A 113 -20.44 14.64 0.86
N LEU A 114 -19.40 13.83 0.64
CA LEU A 114 -19.41 12.42 1.02
C LEU A 114 -19.61 12.28 2.53
N ASP A 115 -20.34 11.26 2.93
CA ASP A 115 -20.54 10.98 4.34
C ASP A 115 -19.23 10.52 4.98
N VAL A 116 -19.05 10.85 6.26
CA VAL A 116 -17.84 10.46 7.01
C VAL A 116 -17.71 8.93 7.03
N HIS A 117 -18.84 8.22 7.09
CA HIS A 117 -18.87 6.77 7.01
C HIS A 117 -18.23 6.23 5.72
N GLU A 118 -18.56 6.82 4.57
CA GLU A 118 -18.04 6.38 3.27
C GLU A 118 -16.53 6.63 3.14
N ILE A 119 -16.02 7.68 3.82
CA ILE A 119 -14.59 7.97 3.88
C ILE A 119 -13.84 6.97 4.77
N ILE A 120 -14.41 6.63 5.94
CA ILE A 120 -13.78 5.72 6.90
C ILE A 120 -13.87 4.27 6.40
N ASN A 121 -15.06 3.87 5.95
CA ASN A 121 -15.39 2.53 5.49
C ASN A 121 -15.93 2.62 4.05
N PRO A 122 -15.04 2.59 3.04
CA PRO A 122 -15.48 2.60 1.66
C PRO A 122 -16.37 1.39 1.39
N SER A 123 -17.44 1.58 0.63
CA SER A 123 -18.44 0.56 0.30
C SER A 123 -17.95 -0.52 -0.68
N LYS A 124 -16.64 -0.67 -0.82
CA LYS A 124 -16.01 -1.61 -1.74
C LYS A 124 -16.14 -3.04 -1.22
N THR A 125 -16.52 -3.95 -2.09
CA THR A 125 -16.64 -5.37 -1.71
C THR A 125 -15.26 -6.02 -1.59
N ALA A 126 -15.17 -7.07 -0.77
CA ALA A 126 -13.93 -7.84 -0.63
C ALA A 126 -13.48 -8.45 -1.98
N GLU A 127 -14.43 -8.91 -2.78
CA GLU A 127 -14.16 -9.51 -4.11
C GLU A 127 -13.53 -8.50 -5.07
N GLU A 128 -14.04 -7.26 -5.11
CA GLU A 128 -13.44 -6.20 -5.93
C GLU A 128 -12.03 -5.83 -5.47
N LEU A 129 -11.82 -5.79 -4.14
CA LEU A 129 -10.50 -5.50 -3.57
C LEU A 129 -9.49 -6.60 -3.91
N GLU A 130 -9.87 -7.86 -3.80
CA GLU A 130 -9.02 -9.01 -4.16
C GLU A 130 -8.70 -9.04 -5.65
N ARG A 131 -9.69 -8.76 -6.52
CA ARG A 131 -9.47 -8.66 -7.96
C ARG A 131 -8.43 -7.59 -8.31
N GLU A 132 -8.59 -6.39 -7.77
CA GLU A 132 -7.64 -5.30 -8.00
C GLU A 132 -6.26 -5.58 -7.43
N ALA A 133 -6.20 -6.19 -6.25
CA ALA A 133 -4.94 -6.62 -5.64
C ALA A 133 -4.22 -7.60 -6.57
N GLN A 134 -4.93 -8.57 -7.15
CA GLN A 134 -4.37 -9.55 -8.08
C GLN A 134 -3.91 -8.92 -9.40
N GLU A 135 -4.70 -8.00 -9.97
CA GLU A 135 -4.37 -7.29 -11.21
C GLU A 135 -3.11 -6.41 -11.05
N GLY A 136 -2.96 -5.73 -9.90
CA GLY A 136 -1.82 -4.86 -9.61
C GLY A 136 -0.58 -5.57 -9.07
N HIS A 137 -0.71 -6.83 -8.66
CA HIS A 137 0.29 -7.54 -7.87
C HIS A 137 1.68 -7.59 -8.52
N GLU A 138 1.76 -8.04 -9.78
CA GLU A 138 3.04 -8.20 -10.48
C GLU A 138 3.80 -6.86 -10.63
N SER A 139 3.04 -5.77 -10.83
CA SER A 139 3.60 -4.42 -10.95
C SER A 139 4.14 -3.93 -9.60
N TYR A 140 3.45 -4.24 -8.51
CA TYR A 140 3.86 -3.88 -7.14
C TYR A 140 5.06 -4.70 -6.65
N ILE A 141 5.13 -5.99 -6.98
CA ILE A 141 6.34 -6.79 -6.75
C ILE A 141 7.54 -6.13 -7.43
N ARG A 142 7.41 -5.75 -8.71
CA ARG A 142 8.53 -5.19 -9.48
C ARG A 142 9.00 -3.82 -8.97
N SER A 143 8.06 -2.98 -8.54
CA SER A 143 8.36 -1.60 -8.14
C SER A 143 8.76 -1.47 -6.67
N HIS A 144 8.17 -2.28 -5.79
CA HIS A 144 8.28 -2.12 -4.33
C HIS A 144 8.70 -3.40 -3.59
N ASN A 145 8.97 -4.51 -4.29
CA ASN A 145 9.19 -5.84 -3.67
C ASN A 145 8.05 -6.21 -2.70
N ALA A 146 6.82 -5.84 -3.04
CA ALA A 146 5.63 -6.09 -2.23
C ALA A 146 5.02 -7.44 -2.63
N TYR A 147 5.23 -8.46 -1.79
CA TYR A 147 4.72 -9.82 -2.00
C TYR A 147 3.49 -10.10 -1.14
N PHE A 148 2.66 -11.04 -1.57
CA PHE A 148 1.59 -11.55 -0.71
C PHE A 148 2.18 -12.37 0.43
N VAL A 149 1.41 -12.47 1.52
CA VAL A 149 1.81 -13.26 2.68
C VAL A 149 1.91 -14.73 2.27
N GLY A 150 3.08 -15.34 2.49
CA GLY A 150 3.34 -16.74 2.14
C GLY A 150 3.78 -16.96 0.69
N GLU A 151 3.85 -15.91 -0.13
CA GLU A 151 4.39 -16.00 -1.48
C GLU A 151 5.92 -16.15 -1.45
N ARG A 152 6.44 -17.04 -2.28
CA ARG A 152 7.88 -17.20 -2.45
C ARG A 152 8.38 -16.25 -3.52
N ILE A 153 9.50 -15.58 -3.24
CA ILE A 153 10.17 -14.70 -4.19
C ILE A 153 10.60 -15.51 -5.43
N ASP A 154 10.03 -15.18 -6.58
CA ASP A 154 10.50 -15.68 -7.86
C ASP A 154 11.64 -14.79 -8.39
N ARG A 155 12.78 -15.43 -8.66
CA ARG A 155 13.98 -14.78 -9.19
C ARG A 155 14.07 -14.83 -10.71
N LYS A 156 13.09 -15.45 -11.38
CA LYS A 156 13.03 -15.60 -12.84
C LYS A 156 14.29 -16.27 -13.43
N TYR A 157 14.84 -17.26 -12.73
CA TYR A 157 15.91 -18.09 -13.27
C TYR A 157 15.34 -19.05 -14.33
N ASP A 158 16.13 -19.35 -15.37
CA ASP A 158 15.75 -20.32 -16.41
C ASP A 158 15.79 -21.76 -15.87
N MET A 159 14.65 -22.26 -15.43
CA MET A 159 14.51 -23.60 -14.82
C MET A 159 14.39 -24.74 -15.84
N GLY A 160 14.53 -24.48 -17.15
CA GLY A 160 14.34 -25.49 -18.20
C GLY A 160 15.26 -26.72 -18.11
N HIS A 161 16.39 -26.59 -17.40
CA HIS A 161 17.35 -27.67 -17.18
C HIS A 161 17.03 -28.56 -15.96
N TYR A 162 16.07 -28.16 -15.12
CA TYR A 162 15.73 -28.85 -13.87
C TYR A 162 14.33 -29.46 -13.95
N SER A 163 14.21 -30.77 -13.67
CA SER A 163 12.91 -31.42 -13.52
C SER A 163 12.33 -31.15 -12.12
N LYS A 164 11.00 -31.24 -11.97
CA LYS A 164 10.31 -31.08 -10.68
C LYS A 164 10.78 -32.08 -9.62
N ASP A 165 11.22 -33.26 -10.06
CA ASP A 165 11.73 -34.34 -9.21
C ASP A 165 13.24 -34.25 -8.97
N SER A 166 13.91 -33.26 -9.56
CA SER A 166 15.34 -33.03 -9.38
C SER A 166 15.62 -32.60 -7.94
N ARG A 167 16.57 -33.29 -7.31
CA ARG A 167 17.03 -32.96 -5.95
C ARG A 167 18.23 -32.02 -6.05
N PHE A 168 18.22 -30.96 -5.25
CA PHE A 168 19.37 -30.07 -5.14
C PHE A 168 20.50 -30.73 -4.33
N GLY A 169 21.74 -30.39 -4.67
CA GLY A 169 22.94 -30.87 -3.98
C GLY A 169 23.70 -31.96 -4.75
N ILE A 170 24.92 -32.23 -4.28
CA ILE A 170 25.76 -33.29 -4.84
C ILE A 170 25.33 -34.61 -4.19
N LEU A 171 24.99 -35.61 -5.01
CA LEU A 171 24.69 -36.94 -4.51
C LEU A 171 25.95 -37.53 -3.88
N THR A 172 25.87 -37.87 -2.60
CA THR A 172 26.90 -38.71 -1.98
C THR A 172 26.89 -40.06 -2.68
N PRO A 173 28.02 -40.54 -3.23
CA PRO A 173 28.08 -41.84 -3.90
C PRO A 173 27.99 -42.95 -2.84
N HIS A 174 26.75 -43.25 -2.45
CA HIS A 174 26.41 -44.28 -1.48
C HIS A 174 25.35 -45.19 -2.09
N PHE A 175 25.55 -46.48 -1.93
CA PHE A 175 24.57 -47.50 -2.33
C PHE A 175 23.93 -48.05 -1.07
N ASN A 176 22.61 -47.86 -0.96
CA ASN A 176 21.84 -48.34 0.20
C ASN A 176 21.82 -49.87 0.32
N ASP A 177 22.16 -50.58 -0.76
CA ASP A 177 22.20 -52.05 -0.80
C ASP A 177 23.40 -52.65 -0.04
N GLY A 178 24.32 -51.82 0.46
CA GLY A 178 25.47 -52.26 1.25
C GLY A 178 26.49 -53.11 0.49
N HIS A 179 26.36 -53.26 -0.83
CA HIS A 179 27.19 -54.17 -1.64
C HIS A 179 28.70 -53.85 -1.59
N THR A 180 29.07 -52.60 -1.29
CA THR A 180 30.46 -52.17 -1.09
C THR A 180 31.09 -52.80 0.16
N ILE A 181 30.29 -53.17 1.17
CA ILE A 181 30.76 -53.85 2.39
C ILE A 181 31.35 -55.21 2.04
N GLY A 182 30.71 -55.97 1.13
CA GLY A 182 31.23 -57.27 0.68
C GLY A 182 32.63 -57.18 0.05
N LYS A 183 32.93 -56.08 -0.66
CA LYS A 183 34.28 -55.83 -1.22
C LYS A 183 35.33 -55.53 -0.16
N THR A 184 34.94 -55.04 1.02
CA THR A 184 35.87 -54.79 2.14
C THR A 184 36.16 -56.05 2.96
N LEU A 185 35.21 -57.00 3.01
CA LEU A 185 35.36 -58.26 3.74
C LEU A 185 36.21 -59.29 2.98
N HIS A 186 36.36 -59.14 1.67
CA HIS A 186 37.22 -59.97 0.85
C HIS A 186 38.39 -59.14 0.31
N TRP A 187 39.63 -59.49 0.66
CA TRP A 187 40.84 -58.93 0.05
C TRP A 187 41.00 -59.39 -1.41
N LEU A 188 40.05 -59.02 -2.27
CA LEU A 188 40.06 -59.30 -3.70
C LEU A 188 41.08 -58.38 -4.39
N GLY A 189 42.33 -58.80 -4.32
CA GLY A 189 43.49 -58.11 -4.89
C GLY A 189 44.80 -58.89 -4.73
N GLU A 190 44.87 -59.88 -3.85
CA GLU A 190 46.09 -60.69 -3.69
C GLU A 190 46.33 -61.64 -4.87
N THR A 191 45.28 -62.24 -5.45
CA THR A 191 45.45 -63.24 -6.51
C THR A 191 46.12 -62.68 -7.77
N LYS A 192 45.99 -61.38 -8.06
CA LYS A 192 46.65 -60.73 -9.20
C LYS A 192 47.91 -59.93 -8.84
N LYS A 193 48.10 -59.46 -7.59
CA LYS A 193 49.30 -58.69 -7.20
C LYS A 193 50.51 -59.59 -6.92
N PHE A 194 50.30 -60.86 -6.57
CA PHE A 194 51.40 -61.80 -6.31
C PHE A 194 51.70 -62.76 -7.48
N TYR A 195 50.97 -62.68 -8.59
CA TYR A 195 51.20 -63.51 -9.78
C TYR A 195 52.04 -62.76 -10.82
N ASN A 196 53.21 -62.28 -10.41
CA ASN A 196 54.30 -62.02 -11.35
C ASN A 196 55.47 -62.94 -10.96
N PRO A 197 55.60 -64.14 -11.55
CA PRO A 197 56.67 -65.08 -11.20
C PRO A 197 58.06 -64.60 -11.64
N GLU A 198 58.15 -63.53 -12.45
CA GLU A 198 59.42 -63.05 -13.01
C GLU A 198 59.74 -61.64 -12.50
N THR A 199 60.14 -61.53 -11.24
CA THR A 199 61.13 -60.53 -10.72
C THR A 199 61.21 -60.64 -9.20
N VAL A 200 61.62 -61.81 -8.70
CA VAL A 200 62.04 -61.92 -7.30
C VAL A 200 63.30 -61.07 -7.11
N TRP A 201 63.21 -60.07 -6.24
CA TRP A 201 64.36 -59.31 -5.76
C TRP A 201 65.46 -60.28 -5.28
N LYS A 202 66.55 -60.40 -6.03
CA LYS A 202 67.68 -61.34 -5.76
C LYS A 202 68.31 -61.20 -4.36
N ARG A 203 67.96 -60.15 -3.61
CA ARG A 203 68.49 -59.85 -2.27
C ARG A 203 67.73 -60.54 -1.13
N SER A 204 66.45 -60.86 -1.32
CA SER A 204 65.62 -61.55 -0.34
C SER A 204 65.32 -62.95 -0.86
N GLY A 205 66.04 -63.96 -0.35
CA GLY A 205 66.01 -65.34 -0.84
C GLY A 205 64.63 -65.91 -1.20
N ASN A 206 64.62 -66.85 -2.14
CA ASN A 206 63.40 -67.46 -2.67
C ASN A 206 62.67 -68.30 -1.59
N ARG A 207 61.37 -68.56 -1.79
CA ARG A 207 60.51 -69.39 -0.90
C ARG A 207 61.18 -70.69 -0.46
N GLU A 208 61.94 -71.31 -1.35
CA GLU A 208 62.68 -72.56 -1.10
C GLU A 208 63.84 -72.43 -0.10
N THR A 209 64.38 -71.22 0.06
CA THR A 209 65.48 -70.92 1.01
C THR A 209 64.97 -70.42 2.37
N MET A 210 63.86 -69.68 2.36
CA MET A 210 63.30 -69.00 3.53
C MET A 210 62.40 -69.91 4.37
N LEU A 211 61.60 -70.78 3.74
CA LEU A 211 60.64 -71.64 4.44
C LEU A 211 61.11 -73.09 4.43
N PRO A 212 61.13 -73.78 5.59
CA PRO A 212 61.33 -75.22 5.62
C PRO A 212 60.17 -75.89 4.86
N GLN A 213 60.47 -76.61 3.79
CA GLN A 213 59.49 -77.42 3.08
C GLN A 213 59.24 -78.70 3.87
N THR A 214 57.97 -78.98 4.17
CA THR A 214 57.57 -80.22 4.84
C THR A 214 58.09 -81.43 4.05
N GLY A 215 58.89 -82.29 4.69
CA GLY A 215 59.45 -83.49 4.09
C GLY A 215 60.82 -83.33 3.40
N LYS A 216 61.45 -82.14 3.43
CA LYS A 216 62.82 -81.95 2.92
C LYS A 216 63.76 -81.39 4.00
N THR A 217 64.90 -82.03 4.18
CA THR A 217 65.96 -81.56 5.09
C THR A 217 66.67 -80.34 4.47
N LYS A 218 66.89 -79.29 5.27
CA LYS A 218 67.50 -78.04 4.80
C LYS A 218 69.01 -78.23 4.59
N ASN A 219 69.50 -78.05 3.37
CA ASN A 219 70.93 -78.03 3.06
C ASN A 219 71.56 -76.72 3.54
N LEU A 220 72.21 -76.74 4.71
CA LEU A 220 72.82 -75.55 5.34
C LEU A 220 74.23 -75.21 4.82
N ARG A 221 74.88 -76.10 4.06
CA ARG A 221 76.26 -75.92 3.58
C ARG A 221 76.26 -75.66 2.07
N GLY A 222 76.69 -74.47 1.66
CA GLY A 222 76.67 -74.02 0.25
C GLY A 222 77.77 -74.59 -0.65
N ILE A 223 78.60 -75.49 -0.13
CA ILE A 223 79.67 -76.15 -0.89
C ILE A 223 79.54 -77.66 -0.63
N THR A 224 79.02 -78.37 -1.62
CA THR A 224 78.99 -79.83 -1.65
C THR A 224 80.43 -80.30 -1.78
N LEU A 225 80.97 -80.98 -0.76
CA LEU A 225 82.26 -81.66 -0.90
C LEU A 225 82.11 -82.69 -2.03
N ASN A 226 83.07 -82.75 -2.96
CA ASN A 226 83.10 -83.73 -4.06
C ASN A 226 83.37 -85.13 -3.49
N LEU A 227 82.38 -85.71 -2.84
CA LEU A 227 82.43 -87.03 -2.24
C LEU A 227 81.54 -87.96 -3.06
N PRO A 228 81.99 -89.19 -3.36
CA PRO A 228 81.13 -90.17 -4.01
C PRO A 228 79.93 -90.48 -3.11
N PRO A 229 78.77 -90.87 -3.68
CA PRO A 229 77.57 -91.21 -2.90
C PRO A 229 77.81 -92.28 -1.83
N ASP A 230 78.76 -93.17 -2.08
CA ASP A 230 79.12 -94.29 -1.20
C ASP A 230 80.16 -93.90 -0.13
N HIS A 231 80.46 -92.61 0.03
CA HIS A 231 81.39 -92.15 1.05
C HIS A 231 80.77 -92.26 2.46
N THR A 232 81.32 -93.15 3.28
CA THR A 232 80.99 -93.23 4.70
C THR A 232 81.71 -92.13 5.47
N PHE A 233 80.95 -91.21 6.06
CA PHE A 233 81.50 -90.18 6.94
C PHE A 233 81.87 -90.77 8.31
N GLY A 234 83.07 -90.45 8.80
CA GLY A 234 83.57 -90.90 10.09
C GLY A 234 85.09 -91.10 10.05
N LYS A 235 85.74 -91.27 11.21
CA LYS A 235 87.14 -91.71 11.25
C LYS A 235 87.17 -93.23 11.14
N LEU A 236 87.82 -93.75 10.10
CA LEU A 236 88.21 -95.16 10.07
C LEU A 236 89.30 -95.38 11.11
N LEU A 237 89.08 -96.30 12.04
CA LEU A 237 90.13 -96.84 12.89
C LEU A 237 90.96 -97.78 12.01
N GLN A 238 92.23 -97.45 11.78
CA GLN A 238 93.14 -98.38 11.13
C GLN A 238 93.38 -99.56 12.09
N PRO A 239 93.37 -100.81 11.60
CA PRO A 239 93.83 -101.94 12.40
C PRO A 239 95.29 -101.71 12.82
N ASP A 240 95.63 -102.06 14.06
CA ASP A 240 96.96 -101.88 14.62
C ASP A 240 98.02 -102.65 13.81
N GLU A 241 99.26 -102.15 13.81
CA GLU A 241 100.38 -102.66 13.00
C GLU A 241 100.75 -104.13 13.30
N PHE A 242 100.36 -104.64 14.47
CA PHE A 242 100.61 -106.02 14.87
C PHE A 242 99.30 -106.73 15.18
N ASP A 243 98.99 -107.75 14.39
CA ASP A 243 97.89 -108.66 14.68
C ASP A 243 98.20 -109.51 15.91
N VAL A 244 97.17 -109.97 16.62
CA VAL A 244 97.28 -110.80 17.83
C VAL A 244 98.10 -112.06 17.53
N GLY A 245 98.05 -112.58 16.29
CA GLY A 245 98.90 -113.68 15.83
C GLY A 245 100.40 -113.37 15.86
N ALA A 246 100.82 -112.16 15.48
CA ALA A 246 102.23 -111.76 15.50
C ALA A 246 102.77 -111.59 16.93
N LEU A 247 101.91 -111.18 17.88
CA LEU A 247 102.26 -111.09 19.30
C LEU A 247 102.39 -112.45 19.99
N LEU A 248 101.60 -113.46 19.58
CA LEU A 248 101.59 -114.78 20.21
C LEU A 248 102.80 -115.64 19.83
N TYR A 249 103.28 -115.56 18.59
CA TYR A 249 104.30 -116.49 18.07
C TYR A 249 105.73 -115.98 18.11
N SER A 250 105.97 -114.72 18.54
CA SER A 250 107.33 -114.14 18.75
C SER A 250 108.31 -114.46 17.61
N THR A 251 107.84 -114.47 16.37
CA THR A 251 108.62 -114.77 15.18
C THR A 251 109.53 -113.59 14.83
N GLU A 252 110.80 -113.88 14.55
CA GLU A 252 111.85 -112.88 14.28
C GLU A 252 111.58 -112.08 12.99
N PRO A 253 112.07 -110.82 12.89
CA PRO A 253 111.53 -109.80 11.99
C PRO A 253 111.86 -109.93 10.49
N ASP A 254 112.19 -111.10 9.95
CA ASP A 254 112.70 -111.22 8.56
C ASP A 254 112.07 -112.32 7.69
N GLU A 255 111.00 -113.00 8.12
CA GLU A 255 110.22 -113.89 7.24
C GLU A 255 108.79 -113.40 7.08
N TYR A 256 108.59 -112.47 6.14
CA TYR A 256 107.25 -112.05 5.73
C TYR A 256 106.76 -112.96 4.58
N ILE A 257 106.10 -114.07 4.92
CA ILE A 257 105.27 -114.81 3.97
C ILE A 257 103.94 -114.04 3.88
N LYS A 258 103.83 -113.15 2.88
CA LYS A 258 102.51 -112.67 2.44
C LYS A 258 101.87 -113.82 1.69
N ASP A 259 100.97 -114.53 2.35
CA ASP A 259 100.00 -115.35 1.65
C ASP A 259 99.12 -114.42 0.81
N GLU A 260 99.40 -114.47 -0.49
CA GLU A 260 98.58 -113.97 -1.57
C GLU A 260 97.31 -114.83 -1.64
N THR A 261 96.20 -114.32 -1.12
CA THR A 261 94.87 -114.73 -1.57
C THR A 261 94.05 -113.50 -1.91
N ASP A 262 94.16 -113.10 -3.18
CA ASP A 262 93.05 -112.58 -3.97
C ASP A 262 91.91 -113.61 -4.01
N CYS A 263 90.68 -113.17 -3.70
CA CYS A 263 89.39 -113.68 -4.19
C CYS A 263 88.30 -112.88 -3.42
N ALA A 264 87.82 -111.75 -3.92
CA ALA A 264 86.89 -111.63 -5.04
C ALA A 264 85.71 -112.61 -4.96
N ALA A 265 84.51 -111.99 -4.89
CA ALA A 265 83.18 -112.55 -5.09
C ALA A 265 82.56 -113.33 -3.91
N TRP A 266 81.45 -112.82 -3.39
CA TRP A 266 80.13 -113.25 -3.88
C TRP A 266 79.03 -112.32 -3.33
N SER A 267 78.48 -111.51 -4.24
CA SER A 267 77.15 -110.93 -4.12
C SER A 267 76.10 -112.02 -4.36
N ALA A 268 75.20 -112.24 -3.41
CA ALA A 268 73.86 -112.78 -3.65
C ALA A 268 72.98 -112.37 -2.44
N HIS A 269 72.11 -111.36 -2.60
CA HIS A 269 70.69 -111.56 -2.86
C HIS A 269 70.03 -112.63 -1.97
N CYS A 270 69.28 -112.18 -0.95
CA CYS A 270 68.02 -112.80 -0.57
C CYS A 270 67.11 -111.78 0.15
N ASN A 271 65.88 -111.72 -0.36
CA ASN A 271 64.76 -110.87 0.02
C ASN A 271 64.13 -111.28 1.36
N THR A 272 63.10 -110.49 1.75
CA THR A 272 62.09 -110.63 2.81
C THR A 272 62.53 -110.02 4.16
N THR A 273 61.88 -108.98 4.68
CA THR A 273 60.44 -108.63 4.77
C THR A 273 60.22 -107.13 4.74
#